data_AF-A0A0G4MDJ4-F1
#
_entry.id   AF-A0A0G4MDJ4-F1
#
_cell.length_a   1.000
_cell.length_b   1.000
_cell.length_c   1.000
_cell.angle_alpha   90.00
_cell.angle_beta   90.00
_cell.angle_gamma   90.00
#
_symmetry.space_group_name_H-M   'P 1'
#
loop_
_entity.id
_entity.type
_entity.pdbx_description
1 polymer ?
#
loop_
_entity_poly.entity_id
_entity_poly.type
_entity_poly.pdbx_seq_one_letter_code
_entity_poly.pdbx_strand_id
1 'polypeptide(L)'
;MAFLSAIIYGVYVTIMKWRVGNEERVDMQLFFGLVGLFNLIMLWPVFFILHWTGIETFEMPPTAEVWVIILVNAFSSFISDISWAYAMLLTTPVLVTVGLSLTIPLSLVGEMIQYSQHSGWVYWVGAAVVFISFVFVNHESKEEESTTEEDQVTAF
;
A
#
# COMPACT_ATOMS: atom_id res chain seq x y z
N MET A 1 5.73 12.71 -16.16
CA MET A 1 5.87 12.53 -14.70
C MET A 1 6.16 11.08 -14.29
N ALA A 2 5.47 10.07 -14.85
CA ALA A 2 5.64 8.66 -14.47
C ALA A 2 7.07 8.08 -14.59
N PHE A 3 7.84 8.48 -15.59
CA PHE A 3 9.22 8.01 -15.77
C PHE A 3 10.17 8.56 -14.68
N LEU A 4 10.03 9.85 -14.35
CA LEU A 4 10.83 10.50 -13.31
C LEU A 4 10.50 9.93 -11.92
N SER A 5 9.22 9.68 -11.63
CA SER A 5 8.80 9.05 -10.38
C SER A 5 9.31 7.63 -10.23
N ALA A 6 9.34 6.85 -11.31
CA ALA A 6 9.89 5.49 -11.30
C ALA A 6 11.40 5.48 -10.98
N ILE A 7 12.17 6.42 -11.56
CA ILE A 7 13.60 6.56 -11.27
C ILE A 7 13.83 6.96 -9.80
N ILE A 8 13.12 7.98 -9.31
CA ILE A 8 13.26 8.45 -7.92
C ILE A 8 12.87 7.35 -6.93
N TYR A 9 11.77 6.63 -7.18
CA TYR A 9 11.33 5.52 -6.36
C TYR A 9 12.35 4.36 -6.36
N GLY A 10 12.89 4.00 -7.53
CA GLY A 10 13.94 2.99 -7.64
C GLY A 10 15.20 3.33 -6.85
N VAL A 11 15.64 4.61 -6.91
CA VAL A 11 16.77 5.10 -6.11
C VAL A 11 16.46 5.04 -4.61
N TYR A 12 15.27 5.46 -4.19
CA TYR A 12 14.84 5.40 -2.79
C TYR A 12 14.88 3.97 -2.24
N VAL A 13 14.27 3.01 -2.95
CA VAL A 13 14.22 1.60 -2.52
C VAL A 13 15.63 1.01 -2.44
N THR A 14 16.50 1.35 -3.40
CA THR A 14 17.89 0.87 -3.43
C THR A 14 18.71 1.40 -2.25
N ILE A 15 18.59 2.70 -1.95
CA ILE A 15 19.27 3.33 -0.80
C ILE A 15 18.74 2.78 0.52
N MET A 16 17.42 2.57 0.64
CA MET A 16 16.79 1.94 1.80
C MET A 16 17.38 0.54 2.04
N LYS A 17 17.40 -0.32 1.02
CA LYS A 17 17.99 -1.67 1.13
C LYS A 17 19.47 -1.63 1.52
N TRP A 18 20.22 -0.68 0.97
CA TRP A 18 21.64 -0.50 1.30
C TRP A 18 21.88 0.02 2.73
N ARG A 19 21.00 0.88 3.25
CA ARG A 19 21.12 1.50 4.57
C ARG A 19 20.62 0.61 5.70
N VAL A 20 19.56 -0.17 5.43
CA VAL A 20 18.85 -0.91 6.48
C VAL A 20 19.64 -2.13 6.91
N GLY A 21 20.33 -2.87 6.02
CA GLY A 21 21.35 -3.88 6.32
C GLY A 21 20.94 -5.12 7.15
N ASN A 22 20.09 -4.94 8.17
CA ASN A 22 19.44 -5.92 9.03
C ASN A 22 17.98 -5.46 9.22
N GLU A 23 17.06 -6.01 8.44
CA GLU A 23 15.61 -5.76 8.57
C GLU A 23 15.08 -6.16 9.96
N GLU A 24 15.75 -7.07 10.65
CA GLU A 24 15.41 -7.57 12.01
C GLU A 24 15.55 -6.53 13.14
N ARG A 25 16.23 -5.39 12.92
CA ARG A 25 16.45 -4.36 13.95
C ARG A 25 15.61 -3.10 13.76
N VAL A 26 14.84 -3.02 12.68
CA VAL A 26 14.01 -1.84 12.42
C VAL A 26 12.64 -2.08 13.01
N ASP A 27 12.36 -1.38 14.11
CA ASP A 27 11.00 -1.23 14.60
C ASP A 27 10.19 -0.49 13.52
N MET A 28 9.44 -1.25 12.71
CA MET A 28 8.60 -0.72 11.64
C MET A 28 7.59 0.30 12.17
N GLN A 29 7.12 0.17 13.42
CA GLN A 29 6.23 1.16 14.01
C GLN A 29 6.95 2.51 14.17
N LEU A 30 8.23 2.48 14.57
CA LEU A 30 9.06 3.68 14.68
C LEU A 30 9.43 4.25 13.30
N PHE A 31 9.65 3.39 12.30
CA PHE A 31 9.86 3.81 10.91
C PHE A 31 8.62 4.54 10.36
N PHE A 32 7.42 3.96 10.48
CA PHE A 32 6.17 4.58 10.04
C PHE A 32 5.85 5.86 10.83
N GLY A 33 6.09 5.88 12.14
CA GLY A 33 5.93 7.08 12.96
C GLY A 33 6.84 8.23 12.50
N LEU A 34 8.09 7.92 12.14
CA LEU A 34 9.04 8.90 11.62
C LEU A 34 8.68 9.37 10.20
N VAL A 35 8.26 8.45 9.32
CA VAL A 35 7.77 8.78 7.97
C VAL A 35 6.55 9.69 8.05
N GLY A 36 5.59 9.39 8.93
CA GLY A 36 4.43 10.24 9.18
C GLY A 36 4.80 11.62 9.72
N LEU A 37 5.78 11.70 10.63
CA LEU A 37 6.26 12.98 11.17
C LEU A 37 6.94 13.84 10.08
N PHE A 38 7.80 13.24 9.25
CA PHE A 38 8.41 13.96 8.13
C PHE A 38 7.38 14.37 7.10
N ASN A 39 6.38 13.53 6.82
CA ASN A 39 5.28 13.88 5.95
C ASN A 39 4.53 15.10 6.49
N LEU A 40 4.18 15.12 7.78
CA LEU A 40 3.52 16.28 8.39
C LEU A 40 4.40 17.55 8.28
N ILE A 41 5.70 17.47 8.58
CA ILE A 41 6.60 18.63 8.53
C ILE A 41 6.83 19.14 7.10
N MET A 42 6.97 18.25 6.12
CA MET A 42 7.22 18.63 4.72
C MET A 42 5.97 19.03 3.96
N LEU A 43 4.83 18.38 4.22
CA LEU A 43 3.57 18.63 3.51
C LEU A 43 2.85 19.87 4.04
N TRP A 44 2.96 20.15 5.34
CA TRP A 44 2.36 21.34 5.99
C TRP A 44 2.75 22.69 5.33
N PRO A 45 4.03 23.00 5.04
CA PRO A 45 4.40 24.26 4.37
C PRO A 45 3.89 24.35 2.92
N VAL A 46 3.66 23.22 2.24
CA VAL A 46 3.12 23.21 0.87
C VAL A 46 1.71 23.81 0.83
N PHE A 47 0.88 23.54 1.84
CA PHE A 47 -0.45 24.15 1.94
C PHE A 47 -0.41 25.68 2.01
N PHE A 48 0.52 26.27 2.78
CA PHE A 48 0.66 27.72 2.84
C PHE A 48 1.17 28.33 1.54
N ILE A 49 2.08 27.62 0.85
CA ILE A 49 2.58 28.07 -0.46
C ILE A 49 1.46 28.04 -1.49
N LEU A 50 0.64 26.99 -1.54
CA LEU A 50 -0.52 26.90 -2.44
C LEU A 50 -1.54 28.00 -2.16
N HIS A 51 -1.80 28.29 -0.88
CA HIS A 51 -2.71 29.35 -0.47
C HIS A 51 -2.21 30.74 -0.90
N TRP A 52 -0.92 31.04 -0.69
CA TRP A 52 -0.33 32.33 -1.09
C TRP A 52 -0.29 32.48 -2.62
N THR A 53 0.01 31.41 -3.34
CA THR A 53 0.07 31.41 -4.81
C THR A 53 -1.31 31.47 -5.48
N GLY A 54 -2.40 31.37 -4.70
CA GLY A 54 -3.77 31.51 -5.19
C GLY A 54 -4.24 30.38 -6.11
N ILE A 55 -3.51 29.27 -6.15
CA ILE A 55 -3.85 28.09 -6.96
C ILE A 55 -5.00 27.33 -6.31
N GLU A 56 -4.99 27.20 -4.97
CA GLU A 56 -6.08 26.63 -4.18
C GLU A 56 -6.33 27.50 -2.94
N THR A 57 -7.53 28.09 -2.83
CA THR A 57 -7.97 28.78 -1.62
C THR A 57 -8.21 27.75 -0.52
N PHE A 58 -7.64 27.98 0.65
CA PHE A 58 -7.85 27.12 1.81
C PHE A 58 -9.25 27.39 2.35
N GLU A 59 -10.20 26.56 1.95
CA GLU A 59 -11.56 26.54 2.49
C GLU A 59 -11.70 25.37 3.45
N MET A 60 -12.16 25.65 4.67
CA MET A 60 -12.50 24.58 5.61
C MET A 60 -13.73 23.83 5.09
N PRO A 61 -13.86 22.52 5.38
CA PRO A 61 -15.00 21.74 4.94
C PRO A 61 -16.31 22.42 5.38
N PRO A 62 -17.21 22.74 4.44
CA PRO A 62 -18.32 23.67 4.69
C PRO A 62 -19.45 23.07 5.54
N THR A 63 -19.53 21.74 5.65
CA THR A 63 -20.60 21.05 6.37
C THR A 63 -20.05 19.96 7.31
N ALA A 64 -20.81 19.68 8.38
CA ALA A 64 -20.47 18.63 9.33
C ALA A 64 -20.40 17.23 8.68
N GLU A 65 -21.18 16.98 7.63
CA GLU A 65 -21.14 15.72 6.88
C GLU A 65 -19.79 15.51 6.17
N VAL A 66 -19.24 16.55 5.54
CA VAL A 66 -17.93 16.45 4.88
C VAL A 66 -16.84 16.23 5.92
N TRP A 67 -16.92 16.88 7.08
CA TRP A 67 -16.02 16.60 8.21
C TRP A 67 -16.07 15.13 8.65
N VAL A 68 -17.27 14.55 8.78
CA VAL A 68 -17.44 13.15 9.15
C VAL A 68 -16.86 12.23 8.08
N ILE A 69 -17.11 12.49 6.79
CA ILE A 69 -16.57 11.71 5.68
C ILE A 69 -15.04 11.75 5.70
N ILE A 70 -14.45 12.93 5.86
CA ILE A 70 -12.98 13.10 5.94
C ILE A 70 -12.44 12.34 7.15
N LEU A 71 -13.06 12.47 8.33
CA LEU A 71 -12.60 11.80 9.54
C LEU A 71 -12.67 10.27 9.40
N VAL A 72 -13.79 9.75 8.88
CA VAL A 72 -13.98 8.32 8.65
C VAL A 72 -12.99 7.80 7.60
N ASN A 73 -12.77 8.53 6.51
CA ASN A 73 -11.80 8.16 5.49
C ASN A 73 -10.37 8.19 6.03
N ALA A 74 -10.01 9.23 6.79
CA ALA A 74 -8.69 9.35 7.40
C ALA A 74 -8.43 8.21 8.39
N PHE A 75 -9.39 7.90 9.25
CA PHE A 75 -9.29 6.81 10.21
C PHE A 75 -9.24 5.44 9.53
N SER A 76 -10.07 5.22 8.50
CA SER A 76 -10.08 3.99 7.71
C SER A 76 -8.74 3.80 6.97
N SER A 77 -8.21 4.85 6.35
CA SER A 77 -6.93 4.81 5.66
C SER A 77 -5.79 4.55 6.65
N PHE A 78 -5.80 5.20 7.81
CA PHE A 78 -4.81 4.97 8.86
C PHE A 78 -4.78 3.51 9.33
N ILE A 79 -5.95 2.91 9.58
CA ILE A 79 -6.04 1.48 9.92
C ILE A 79 -5.54 0.60 8.76
N SER A 80 -5.88 0.95 7.53
CA SER A 80 -5.48 0.21 6.33
C SER A 80 -3.95 0.21 6.16
N ASP A 81 -3.30 1.36 6.32
CA ASP A 81 -1.85 1.50 6.22
C ASP A 81 -1.13 0.73 7.32
N ILE A 82 -1.64 0.76 8.56
CA ILE A 82 -1.11 -0.05 9.66
C ILE A 82 -1.26 -1.55 9.35
N SER A 83 -2.43 -1.98 8.90
CA SER A 83 -2.69 -3.38 8.58
C SER A 83 -1.79 -3.87 7.45
N TRP A 84 -1.57 -3.03 6.44
CA TRP A 84 -0.62 -3.27 5.36
C TRP A 84 0.81 -3.40 5.86
N ALA A 85 1.26 -2.51 6.75
CA ALA A 85 2.58 -2.58 7.36
C ALA A 85 2.79 -3.88 8.17
N TYR A 86 1.80 -4.25 8.98
CA TYR A 86 1.83 -5.53 9.72
C TYR A 86 1.82 -6.73 8.79
N ALA A 87 1.04 -6.70 7.71
CA ALA A 87 1.04 -7.78 6.73
C ALA A 87 2.43 -7.94 6.08
N MET A 88 3.13 -6.84 5.78
CA MET A 88 4.48 -6.91 5.21
C MET A 88 5.50 -7.51 6.17
N LEU A 89 5.33 -7.24 7.48
CA LEU A 89 6.18 -7.79 8.53
C LEU A 89 5.94 -9.28 8.78
N LEU A 90 4.68 -9.71 8.74
CA LEU A 90 4.28 -11.09 9.07
C LEU A 90 4.40 -12.04 7.87
N THR A 91 4.51 -11.51 6.65
CA THR A 91 4.62 -12.30 5.43
C THR A 91 5.85 -11.83 4.62
N THR A 92 5.67 -11.38 3.39
CA THR A 92 6.72 -10.75 2.60
C THR A 92 6.16 -9.54 1.85
N PRO A 93 6.98 -8.51 1.57
CA PRO A 93 6.57 -7.39 0.74
C PRO A 93 6.01 -7.81 -0.63
N VAL A 94 6.49 -8.93 -1.20
CA VAL A 94 6.00 -9.47 -2.48
C VAL A 94 4.59 -10.04 -2.33
N LEU A 95 4.34 -10.86 -1.30
CA LEU A 95 3.01 -11.40 -1.02
C LEU A 95 1.98 -10.29 -0.79
N VAL A 96 2.35 -9.26 -0.02
CA VAL A 96 1.43 -8.15 0.29
C VAL A 96 1.11 -7.32 -0.94
N THR A 97 2.11 -6.99 -1.77
CA THR A 97 1.87 -6.20 -2.99
C THR A 97 0.99 -6.93 -4.00
N VAL A 98 1.19 -8.24 -4.15
CA VAL A 98 0.33 -9.09 -4.99
C VAL A 98 -1.06 -9.26 -4.35
N GLY A 99 -1.14 -9.36 -3.02
CA GLY A 99 -2.40 -9.37 -2.28
C GLY A 99 -3.23 -8.10 -2.45
N LEU A 100 -2.59 -6.92 -2.47
CA LEU A 100 -3.29 -5.66 -2.75
C LEU A 100 -3.86 -5.62 -4.17
N SER A 101 -3.25 -6.29 -5.14
CA SER A 101 -3.81 -6.40 -6.50
C SER A 101 -5.12 -7.19 -6.55
N LEU A 102 -5.37 -8.09 -5.58
CA LEU A 102 -6.64 -8.79 -5.40
C LEU A 102 -7.80 -7.83 -5.06
N THR A 103 -7.51 -6.59 -4.66
CA THR A 103 -8.52 -5.53 -4.53
C THR A 103 -9.19 -5.26 -5.89
N ILE A 104 -8.52 -5.45 -7.02
CA ILE A 104 -9.09 -5.24 -8.36
C ILE A 104 -10.28 -6.18 -8.63
N PRO A 105 -10.14 -7.52 -8.57
CA PRO A 105 -11.27 -8.42 -8.74
C PRO A 105 -12.32 -8.25 -7.63
N LEU A 106 -11.90 -7.98 -6.39
CA LEU A 106 -12.85 -7.78 -5.29
C LEU A 106 -13.71 -6.52 -5.48
N SER A 107 -13.13 -5.42 -5.95
CA SER A 107 -13.85 -4.19 -6.28
C SER A 107 -14.85 -4.40 -7.42
N LEU A 108 -14.50 -5.19 -8.45
CA LEU A 108 -15.44 -5.54 -9.52
C LEU A 108 -16.67 -6.30 -8.99
N VAL A 109 -16.46 -7.24 -8.06
CA VAL A 109 -17.57 -7.95 -7.40
C VAL A 109 -18.38 -6.99 -6.52
N GLY A 110 -17.71 -6.09 -5.78
CA GLY A 110 -18.36 -5.08 -4.96
C GLY A 110 -19.24 -4.12 -5.76
N GLU A 111 -18.74 -3.63 -6.91
CA GLU A 111 -19.50 -2.78 -7.82
C GLU A 111 -20.73 -3.50 -8.40
N MET A 112 -20.61 -4.78 -8.72
CA MET A 112 -21.74 -5.58 -9.20
C MET A 112 -22.83 -5.71 -8.14
N ILE A 113 -22.46 -5.94 -6.87
CA ILE A 113 -23.40 -6.06 -5.75
C ILE A 113 -24.06 -4.71 -5.45
N GLN A 114 -23.29 -3.62 -5.44
CA GLN A 114 -23.78 -2.32 -4.99
C GLN A 114 -24.49 -1.51 -6.08
N TYR A 115 -24.04 -1.60 -7.34
CA TYR A 115 -24.55 -0.78 -8.45
C TYR A 115 -25.30 -1.58 -9.53
N SER A 116 -25.37 -2.92 -9.42
CA SER A 116 -26.00 -3.81 -10.42
C SER A 116 -25.52 -3.57 -11.87
N GLN A 117 -24.32 -2.99 -12.03
CA GLN A 117 -23.73 -2.78 -13.34
C GLN A 117 -22.97 -4.02 -13.76
N HIS A 118 -23.33 -4.55 -14.93
CA HIS A 118 -22.62 -5.66 -15.53
C HIS A 118 -21.39 -5.13 -16.27
N SER A 119 -20.24 -5.23 -15.61
CA SER A 119 -18.95 -4.94 -16.22
C SER A 119 -18.71 -5.84 -17.44
N GLY A 120 -18.15 -5.28 -18.50
CA GLY A 120 -17.91 -5.99 -19.76
C GLY A 120 -16.97 -7.20 -19.57
N TRP A 121 -17.08 -8.19 -20.46
CA TRP A 121 -16.31 -9.46 -20.39
C TRP A 121 -14.79 -9.26 -20.23
N VAL A 122 -14.23 -8.18 -20.80
CA VAL A 122 -12.79 -7.86 -20.71
C VAL A 122 -12.34 -7.62 -19.26
N TYR A 123 -13.17 -7.01 -18.42
CA TYR A 123 -12.85 -6.80 -17.00
C TYR A 123 -12.80 -8.11 -16.22
N TRP A 124 -13.67 -9.07 -16.55
CA TRP A 124 -13.64 -10.42 -15.97
C TRP A 124 -12.40 -11.21 -16.38
N VAL A 125 -11.94 -11.05 -17.62
CA VAL A 125 -10.66 -11.64 -18.07
C VAL A 125 -9.50 -11.04 -17.28
N GLY A 126 -9.46 -9.71 -17.14
CA GLY A 126 -8.43 -9.04 -16.33
C GLY A 126 -8.45 -9.47 -14.85
N ALA A 127 -9.64 -9.55 -14.25
CA ALA A 127 -9.85 -10.05 -12.90
C ALA A 127 -9.33 -11.48 -12.71
N ALA A 128 -9.62 -12.37 -13.66
CA ALA A 128 -9.14 -13.74 -13.64
C ALA A 128 -7.61 -13.83 -13.74
N VAL A 129 -6.99 -13.03 -14.61
CA VAL A 129 -5.52 -12.97 -14.73
C VAL A 129 -4.87 -12.54 -13.40
N VAL A 130 -5.37 -11.46 -12.78
CA VAL A 130 -4.87 -10.97 -11.49
C VAL A 130 -5.04 -12.03 -10.39
N PHE A 131 -6.21 -12.70 -10.35
CA PHE A 131 -6.48 -13.76 -9.39
C PHE A 131 -5.53 -14.96 -9.55
N ILE A 132 -5.28 -15.40 -10.79
CA ILE A 132 -4.35 -16.51 -11.09
C ILE A 132 -2.93 -16.13 -10.70
N SER A 133 -2.49 -14.90 -11.01
CA SER A 133 -1.17 -14.40 -10.59
C SER A 133 -1.00 -14.43 -9.07
N PHE A 134 -2.04 -14.06 -8.30
CA PHE A 134 -2.01 -14.14 -6.84
C PHE A 134 -1.86 -15.58 -6.34
N VAL A 135 -2.62 -16.53 -6.90
CA VAL A 135 -2.53 -17.95 -6.51
C VAL A 135 -1.15 -18.53 -6.80
N PHE A 136 -0.57 -18.19 -7.95
CA PHE A 136 0.77 -18.65 -8.33
C PHE A 136 1.84 -18.14 -7.35
N VAL A 137 1.85 -16.83 -7.08
CA VAL A 137 2.81 -16.22 -6.14
C VAL A 137 2.65 -16.79 -4.73
N ASN A 138 1.41 -17.02 -4.27
CA ASN A 138 1.18 -17.62 -2.96
C ASN A 138 1.72 -19.05 -2.84
N HIS A 139 1.68 -19.82 -3.92
CA HIS A 139 2.22 -21.18 -3.95
C HIS A 139 3.75 -21.16 -3.91
N GLU A 140 4.37 -20.32 -4.74
CA GLU A 140 5.83 -20.19 -4.81
C GLU A 140 6.42 -19.72 -3.48
N SER A 141 5.78 -18.73 -2.82
CA SER A 141 6.21 -18.28 -1.50
C SER A 141 6.12 -19.34 -0.40
N LYS A 142 5.13 -20.26 -0.47
CA LYS A 142 5.02 -21.38 0.49
C LYS A 142 6.11 -22.44 0.28
N GLU A 143 6.48 -22.70 -0.97
CA GLU A 143 7.55 -23.64 -1.29
C GLU A 143 8.91 -23.11 -0.80
N GLU A 144 9.18 -21.81 -0.96
CA GLU A 144 10.39 -21.15 -0.44
C GLU A 144 10.51 -21.22 1.10
N GLU A 145 9.41 -20.99 1.83
CA GLU A 145 9.38 -21.13 3.30
C GLU A 145 9.67 -22.57 3.74
N SER A 146 9.03 -23.56 3.11
CA SER A 146 9.21 -24.98 3.48
C SER A 146 10.62 -25.52 3.20
N THR A 147 11.26 -25.04 2.14
CA THR A 147 12.64 -25.43 1.79
C THR A 147 13.65 -24.82 2.77
N THR A 148 13.40 -23.58 3.22
CA THR A 148 14.26 -22.89 4.19
C THR A 148 14.18 -23.54 5.58
N GLU A 149 13.00 -24.03 5.99
CA GLU A 149 12.84 -24.75 7.27
C GLU A 149 13.51 -26.13 7.26
N GLU A 150 13.42 -26.89 6.16
CA GLU A 150 14.09 -28.21 6.05
C GLU A 150 15.63 -28.10 6.05
N ASP A 151 16.20 -27.08 5.41
CA ASP A 151 17.65 -26.83 5.41
C ASP A 151 18.17 -26.42 6.80
N GLN A 152 17.36 -25.72 7.60
CA GLN A 152 17.74 -25.39 8.98
C GLN A 152 17.60 -26.58 9.95
N VAL A 153 16.65 -27.49 9.74
CA VAL A 153 16.46 -28.66 10.61
C VAL A 153 17.47 -29.78 10.30
N THR A 154 17.93 -29.91 9.05
CA THR A 154 18.95 -30.91 8.65
C THR A 154 20.39 -30.47 8.93
N ALA A 155 20.61 -29.19 9.25
CA ALA A 155 21.90 -28.64 9.65
C ALA A 155 22.25 -28.86 11.14
N PHE A 156 21.41 -29.57 11.91
CA PHE A 156 21.65 -29.96 13.32
C PHE A 156 21.90 -31.47 13.49
#